data_AF-A0A354IU01-F1
#
_entry.id   AF-A0A354IU01-F1
#
_cell.length_a   1.000
_cell.length_b   1.000
_cell.length_c   1.000
_cell.angle_alpha   90.00
_cell.angle_beta   90.00
_cell.angle_gamma   90.00
#
_symmetry.space_group_name_H-M   'P 1'
#
loop_
_entity.id
_entity.type
_entity.pdbx_description
1 polymer ?
#
loop_
_entity_poly.entity_id
_entity_poly.type
_entity_poly.pdbx_seq_one_letter_code
_entity_poly.pdbx_strand_id
1 'polypeptide(L)'
;MTYRWETPSSIWLEDERSGQFALEATEGLGRVDWQAHARGRLPDLAHLLGASLPASCACAPIYPEGFAFCPTCGQALHKLGGRVLRQPD
;
A
#
# COMPACT_ATOMS: atom_id res chain seq x y z
N MET A 1 -14.86 -2.17 -11.95
CA MET A 1 -14.40 -0.77 -11.85
C MET A 1 -13.12 -0.77 -11.04
N THR A 2 -12.41 0.35 -10.97
CA THR A 2 -11.13 0.44 -10.24
C THR A 2 -11.28 1.60 -9.27
N TYR A 3 -11.14 1.33 -7.98
CA TYR A 3 -11.26 2.37 -6.96
C TYR A 3 -9.91 3.04 -6.74
N ARG A 4 -9.88 4.37 -6.79
CA ARG A 4 -8.67 5.15 -6.53
C ARG A 4 -8.63 5.56 -5.07
N TRP A 5 -7.55 5.18 -4.39
CA TRP A 5 -7.28 5.49 -2.99
C TRP A 5 -6.15 6.52 -2.92
N GLU A 6 -6.47 7.72 -2.44
CA GLU A 6 -5.51 8.81 -2.29
C GLU A 6 -5.10 8.90 -0.81
N THR A 7 -3.81 8.71 -0.56
CA THR A 7 -3.18 8.87 0.76
C THR A 7 -2.28 10.11 0.71
N PRO A 8 -1.89 10.68 1.86
CA PRO A 8 -1.02 11.85 1.91
C PRO A 8 0.27 11.69 1.09
N SER A 9 0.81 10.47 1.00
CA SER A 9 2.11 10.20 0.35
C SER A 9 2.00 9.40 -0.95
N SER A 10 0.82 8.92 -1.33
CA SER A 10 0.68 8.00 -2.47
C SER A 10 -0.74 7.83 -3.00
N ILE A 11 -0.85 7.46 -4.27
CA ILE A 11 -2.10 7.14 -4.95
C ILE A 11 -2.08 5.65 -5.31
N TRP A 12 -3.15 4.95 -4.98
CA TRP A 12 -3.32 3.52 -5.24
C TRP A 12 -4.58 3.27 -6.06
N LEU A 13 -4.54 2.21 -6.86
CA LEU A 13 -5.67 1.69 -7.59
C LEU A 13 -6.01 0.30 -7.07
N GLU A 14 -7.24 0.13 -6.60
CA GLU A 14 -7.79 -1.16 -6.21
C GLU A 14 -8.46 -1.84 -7.41
N ASP A 15 -7.98 -3.03 -7.76
CA ASP A 15 -8.62 -3.91 -8.71
C ASP A 15 -9.78 -4.65 -8.03
N GLU A 16 -11.02 -4.32 -8.39
CA GLU A 16 -12.21 -4.97 -7.80
C GLU A 16 -12.27 -6.48 -8.03
N ARG A 17 -11.66 -6.99 -9.11
CA ARG A 17 -11.71 -8.42 -9.43
C ARG A 17 -10.81 -9.25 -8.52
N SER A 18 -9.65 -8.71 -8.17
CA SER A 18 -8.64 -9.41 -7.39
C SER A 18 -8.57 -8.92 -5.94
N GLY A 19 -9.16 -7.75 -5.63
CA GLY A 19 -8.96 -7.04 -4.36
C GLY A 19 -7.51 -6.56 -4.17
N GLN A 20 -6.73 -6.48 -5.26
CA GLN A 20 -5.33 -6.11 -5.22
C GLN A 20 -5.17 -4.61 -5.38
N PHE A 21 -4.21 -4.04 -4.65
CA PHE A 21 -3.84 -2.64 -4.76
C PHE A 21 -2.60 -2.52 -5.63
N ALA A 22 -2.62 -1.61 -6.60
CA ALA A 22 -1.49 -1.21 -7.42
C ALA A 22 -1.12 0.23 -7.09
N LEU A 23 0.18 0.50 -6.94
CA LEU A 23 0.67 1.84 -6.69
C LEU A 23 0.71 2.62 -8.00
N GLU A 24 -0.11 3.66 -8.12
CA GLU A 24 -0.18 4.51 -9.32
C GLU A 24 0.86 5.63 -9.24
N ALA A 25 0.93 6.32 -8.11
CA ALA A 25 1.85 7.42 -7.90
C ALA A 25 2.29 7.50 -6.43
N THR A 26 3.43 8.14 -6.20
CA THR A 26 3.99 8.35 -4.86
C THR A 26 4.61 9.72 -4.81
N GLU A 27 4.43 10.41 -3.70
CA GLU A 27 5.08 11.69 -3.45
C GLU A 27 6.60 11.46 -3.31
N GLY A 28 7.40 12.17 -4.12
CA GLY A 28 8.86 12.08 -4.06
C GLY A 28 9.50 10.82 -4.67
N LEU A 29 8.71 9.85 -5.14
CA LEU A 29 9.19 8.64 -5.82
C LEU A 29 8.57 8.53 -7.22
N GLY A 30 9.40 8.23 -8.21
CA GLY A 30 8.91 7.85 -9.55
C GLY A 30 8.05 6.58 -9.49
N ARG A 31 7.30 6.28 -10.56
CA ARG A 31 6.42 5.12 -10.62
C ARG A 31 7.16 3.84 -10.22
N VAL A 32 6.80 3.27 -9.06
CA VAL A 32 7.43 2.05 -8.55
C VAL A 32 6.58 0.85 -8.94
N ASP A 33 7.03 0.08 -9.94
CA ASP A 33 6.39 -1.17 -10.33
C ASP A 33 6.82 -2.31 -9.38
N TRP A 34 6.34 -2.25 -8.14
CA TRP A 34 6.73 -3.20 -7.11
C TRP A 34 6.13 -4.60 -7.33
N GLN A 35 5.02 -4.69 -8.06
CA GLN A 35 4.40 -5.95 -8.45
C GLN A 35 5.31 -6.76 -9.39
N ALA A 36 6.02 -6.09 -10.30
CA ALA A 36 6.96 -6.75 -11.21
C ALA A 36 8.39 -6.92 -10.63
N HIS A 37 8.89 -5.96 -9.83
CA HIS A 37 10.32 -5.91 -9.52
C HIS A 37 10.71 -5.95 -8.03
N ALA A 38 9.77 -5.85 -7.08
CA ALA A 38 10.12 -5.56 -5.69
C ALA A 38 9.37 -6.37 -4.62
N ARG A 39 8.89 -7.60 -4.92
CA ARG A 39 8.27 -8.47 -3.91
C ARG A 39 9.12 -8.64 -2.64
N GLY A 40 10.45 -8.67 -2.76
CA GLY A 40 11.37 -8.77 -1.61
C GLY A 40 11.55 -7.47 -0.81
N ARG A 41 11.19 -6.30 -1.36
CA ARG A 41 11.29 -4.97 -0.70
C ARG A 41 9.93 -4.38 -0.34
N LEU A 42 8.89 -5.17 -0.49
CA LEU A 42 7.52 -4.81 -0.18
C LEU A 42 7.35 -4.33 1.29
N PRO A 43 7.98 -4.95 2.31
CA PRO A 43 7.91 -4.40 3.67
C PRO A 43 8.61 -3.05 3.84
N ASP A 44 9.72 -2.79 3.14
CA ASP A 44 10.38 -1.47 3.15
C ASP A 44 9.49 -0.39 2.50
N LEU A 45 8.88 -0.71 1.35
CA LEU A 45 7.93 0.19 0.70
C LEU A 45 6.73 0.48 1.59
N ALA A 46 6.22 -0.55 2.27
CA ALA A 46 5.10 -0.37 3.17
C ALA A 46 5.47 0.54 4.37
N HIS A 47 6.69 0.45 4.90
CA HIS A 47 7.17 1.40 5.92
C HIS A 47 7.33 2.83 5.38
N LEU A 48 7.85 2.99 4.16
CA LEU A 48 8.02 4.31 3.55
C LEU A 48 6.67 5.00 3.31
N LEU A 49 5.68 4.25 2.84
CA LEU A 49 4.37 4.76 2.45
C LEU A 49 3.35 4.78 3.60
N GLY A 50 3.66 4.18 4.75
CA GLY A 50 2.67 3.92 5.80
C GLY A 50 1.60 2.90 5.40
N ALA A 51 1.92 2.09 4.39
CA ALA A 51 1.03 1.06 3.88
C ALA A 51 0.88 -0.06 4.92
N SER A 52 -0.27 -0.72 4.91
CA SER A 52 -0.53 -1.84 5.82
C SER A 52 -0.20 -3.17 5.15
N LEU A 53 0.34 -4.11 5.92
CA LEU A 53 0.71 -5.44 5.44
C LEU A 53 -0.25 -6.51 5.98
N PRO A 54 -0.56 -7.55 5.20
CA PRO A 54 -1.28 -8.70 5.72
C PRO A 54 -0.46 -9.43 6.79
N ALA A 55 -1.06 -9.69 7.94
CA ALA A 55 -0.43 -10.52 8.97
C ALA A 55 -0.58 -12.02 8.64
N SER A 56 -1.78 -12.43 8.22
CA SER A 56 -2.13 -13.84 8.00
C SER A 56 -2.94 -14.12 6.73
N CYS A 57 -3.34 -13.08 5.96
CA CYS A 57 -4.13 -13.26 4.75
C CYS A 57 -3.30 -13.12 3.47
N ALA A 58 -3.74 -13.78 2.40
CA ALA A 58 -3.09 -13.70 1.08
C ALA A 58 -3.96 -12.99 0.03
N CYS A 59 -4.98 -12.23 0.47
CA CYS A 59 -5.93 -11.55 -0.42
C CYS A 59 -5.25 -10.44 -1.24
N ALA A 60 -4.39 -9.65 -0.60
CA ALA A 60 -3.51 -8.71 -1.27
C ALA A 60 -2.16 -8.64 -0.53
N PRO A 61 -1.06 -8.41 -1.25
CA PRO A 61 0.26 -8.39 -0.62
C PRO A 61 0.54 -7.10 0.17
N ILE A 62 -0.16 -6.00 -0.12
CA ILE A 62 -0.03 -4.69 0.53
C ILE A 62 -1.37 -3.94 0.44
N TYR A 63 -1.62 -3.06 1.40
CA TYR A 63 -2.81 -2.23 1.52
C TYR A 63 -2.42 -0.76 1.70
N PRO A 64 -3.21 0.20 1.18
CA PRO A 64 -2.95 1.62 1.39
C PRO A 64 -2.89 1.99 2.88
N GLU A 65 -2.38 3.19 3.16
CA GLU A 65 -2.38 3.74 4.52
C GLU A 65 -3.80 3.76 5.13
N GLY A 66 -3.89 3.48 6.43
CA GLY A 66 -5.15 3.59 7.20
C GLY A 66 -5.92 2.29 7.36
N PHE A 67 -5.67 1.27 6.52
CA PHE A 67 -6.36 -0.02 6.59
C PHE A 67 -6.00 -0.82 7.86
N ALA A 68 -6.98 -1.08 8.71
CA ALA A 68 -6.81 -1.93 9.91
C ALA A 68 -7.10 -3.40 9.67
N PHE A 69 -8.00 -3.68 8.72
CA PHE A 69 -8.51 -5.00 8.43
C PHE A 69 -8.56 -5.20 6.91
N CYS A 70 -8.36 -6.43 6.47
CA CYS A 70 -8.51 -6.83 5.09
C CYS A 70 -9.98 -6.66 4.66
N PRO A 71 -10.28 -5.89 3.59
CA PRO A 71 -11.66 -5.72 3.12
C PRO A 71 -12.27 -7.02 2.57
N THR A 72 -11.44 -7.98 2.14
CA THR A 72 -11.90 -9.24 1.54
C THR A 72 -12.25 -10.30 2.59
N CYS A 73 -11.46 -10.42 3.67
CA CYS A 73 -11.60 -11.52 4.64
C CYS A 73 -11.72 -11.07 6.11
N GLY A 74 -11.63 -9.77 6.39
CA GLY A 74 -11.75 -9.21 7.74
C GLY A 74 -10.55 -9.47 8.66
N GLN A 75 -9.49 -10.13 8.20
CA GLN A 75 -8.28 -10.38 9.00
C GLN A 75 -7.56 -9.07 9.34
N ALA A 76 -6.92 -9.05 10.52
CA ALA A 76 -6.15 -7.89 10.97
C ALA A 76 -4.91 -7.65 10.09
N LEU A 77 -4.61 -6.38 9.83
CA LEU A 77 -3.45 -5.94 9.08
C LEU A 77 -2.43 -5.29 10.02
N HIS A 78 -1.16 -5.40 9.68
CA HIS A 78 -0.09 -4.67 10.35
C HIS A 78 0.00 -3.27 9.75
N LYS A 79 -0.50 -2.29 10.50
CA LYS A 79 -0.36 -0.87 10.17
C LYS A 79 1.08 -0.45 10.39
N LEU A 80 1.70 0.06 9.34
CA LEU A 80 3.01 0.69 9.45
C LEU A 80 2.79 2.19 9.54
N GLY A 81 3.41 2.83 10.53
CA GLY A 81 3.36 4.29 10.65
C GLY A 81 4.16 4.87 9.50
N GLY A 82 3.50 5.52 8.54
CA GLY A 82 4.17 6.16 7.42
C GLY A 82 5.19 7.15 7.93
N ARG A 83 6.43 7.01 7.47
CA ARG A 83 7.45 8.00 7.74
C ARG A 83 7.14 9.19 6.85
N VAL A 84 6.28 10.09 7.32
CA VAL A 84 6.07 11.40 6.69
C VAL A 84 7.45 12.03 6.57
N LEU A 85 8.02 11.98 5.37
CA LEU A 85 9.18 12.78 5.00
C LEU A 85 8.68 14.22 4.94
N ARG A 86 8.49 14.83 6.12
CA ARG A 86 8.52 16.28 6.25
C ARG A 86 9.89 16.70 5.76
N GLN A 87 9.99 17.03 4.49
CA GLN A 87 11.15 17.71 3.93
C GLN A 87 11.29 19.02 4.72
N PRO A 88 12.42 19.28 5.40
CA PRO A 88 12.66 20.57 6.01
C PRO A 88 12.89 21.60 4.89
N ASP A 89 12.26 22.77 5.04
CA ASP A 89 12.45 23.98 4.23
C ASP A 89 13.87 24.53 4.40
#